data_AF-A0A8S9Q902-F1
#
_entry.id   AF-A0A8S9Q902-F1
#
_cell.length_a   1.000
_cell.length_b   1.000
_cell.length_c   1.000
_cell.angle_alpha   90.00
_cell.angle_beta   90.00
_cell.angle_gamma   90.00
#
_symmetry.space_group_name_H-M   'P 1'
#
loop_
_entity.id
_entity.type
_entity.pdbx_description
1 polymer ?
#
loop_
_entity_poly.entity_id
_entity_poly.type
_entity_poly.pdbx_seq_one_letter_code
_entity_poly.pdbx_strand_id
1 'polypeptide(L)'
;NLLTGDDFYRIRVPSSVISPPGKEFVVASVRARCLPRDGLDEHFVIHMEGANILAVSYGSLGACQYPRQFKLPAKWSFNSHTILKCSEQAPRTPIFTEEILGGENADGEVEPPPERSFWAKYWMYLIPLGLVVMNAVTQATNMAEEQTGGQAGGSQVQQSARRR
;
A
#
# COMPACT_ATOMS: atom_id res chain seq x y z
N ASN A 1 -20.67 2.39 36.29
CA ASN A 1 -19.29 2.41 36.81
C ASN A 1 -18.33 1.96 35.70
N LEU A 2 -18.00 2.85 34.75
CA LEU A 2 -17.28 2.47 33.52
C LEU A 2 -15.76 2.31 33.73
N LEU A 3 -15.18 3.18 34.57
CA LEU A 3 -13.73 3.18 34.82
C LEU A 3 -13.28 1.99 35.68
N THR A 4 -14.06 1.61 36.70
CA THR A 4 -13.71 0.45 37.55
C THR A 4 -13.71 -0.84 36.75
N GLY A 5 -14.70 -1.06 35.89
CA GLY A 5 -14.82 -2.26 35.04
C GLY A 5 -13.97 -2.25 33.77
N ASP A 6 -13.36 -1.11 33.41
CA ASP A 6 -12.75 -0.91 32.09
C ASP A 6 -13.72 -1.22 30.95
N ASP A 7 -14.98 -0.81 31.15
CA ASP A 7 -16.05 -1.03 30.19
C ASP A 7 -15.92 -0.12 28.98
N PHE A 8 -16.78 -0.33 27.99
CA PHE A 8 -16.79 0.49 26.79
C PHE A 8 -17.59 1.77 27.00
N TYR A 9 -16.95 2.91 26.81
CA TYR A 9 -17.64 4.17 26.55
C TYR A 9 -18.03 4.21 25.08
N ARG A 10 -19.33 4.38 24.80
CA ARG A 10 -19.91 4.29 23.46
C ARG A 10 -20.52 5.63 23.06
N ILE A 11 -20.22 6.07 21.85
CA ILE A 11 -20.82 7.25 21.24
C ILE A 11 -21.71 6.84 20.07
N ARG A 12 -22.71 7.65 19.77
CA ARG A 12 -23.60 7.48 18.61
C ARG A 12 -23.66 8.78 17.84
N VAL A 13 -23.47 8.68 16.53
CA VAL A 13 -23.52 9.82 15.61
C VAL A 13 -24.58 9.48 14.54
N PRO A 14 -25.44 10.43 14.13
CA PRO A 14 -26.39 10.18 13.05
C PRO A 14 -25.64 9.81 11.76
N SER A 15 -26.20 8.91 10.95
CA SER A 15 -25.59 8.50 9.68
C SER A 15 -25.69 9.56 8.57
N SER A 16 -26.54 10.57 8.73
CA SER A 16 -26.72 11.64 7.76
C SER A 16 -26.98 12.96 8.46
N VAL A 17 -26.47 14.06 7.89
CA VAL A 17 -26.66 15.42 8.41
C VAL A 17 -27.88 16.14 7.83
N ILE A 18 -28.45 15.63 6.73
CA ILE A 18 -29.57 16.27 6.01
C ILE A 18 -30.90 15.60 6.37
N SER A 19 -30.94 14.27 6.46
CA SER A 19 -32.17 13.57 6.85
C SER A 19 -32.40 13.71 8.37
N PRO A 20 -33.65 13.90 8.84
CA PRO A 20 -33.94 13.94 10.26
C PRO A 20 -33.41 12.67 10.96
N PRO A 21 -32.76 12.79 12.13
CA PRO A 21 -32.11 11.68 12.81
C PRO A 21 -33.17 10.68 13.27
N GLY A 22 -33.39 9.62 12.50
CA GLY A 22 -34.55 8.76 12.70
C GLY A 22 -34.24 7.29 12.95
N LYS A 23 -33.28 6.69 12.24
CA LYS A 23 -33.13 5.23 12.27
C LYS A 23 -31.71 4.70 12.18
N GLU A 24 -30.78 5.45 11.58
CA GLU A 24 -29.44 4.96 11.29
C GLU A 24 -28.38 5.76 12.07
N PHE A 25 -27.56 5.05 12.84
CA PHE A 25 -26.48 5.63 13.63
C PHE A 25 -25.18 4.90 13.37
N VAL A 26 -24.11 5.66 13.26
CA VAL A 26 -22.75 5.13 13.33
C VAL A 26 -22.29 5.16 14.77
N VAL A 27 -21.78 4.04 15.26
CA VAL A 27 -21.39 3.87 16.66
C VAL A 27 -19.89 3.65 16.72
N ALA A 28 -19.24 4.34 17.65
CA ALA A 28 -17.86 4.04 18.04
C ALA A 28 -17.78 3.78 19.53
N SER A 29 -16.76 3.02 19.94
CA SER A 29 -16.55 2.69 21.34
C SER A 29 -15.08 2.61 21.68
N VAL A 30 -14.73 3.11 22.85
CA VAL A 30 -13.38 3.03 23.42
C VAL A 30 -13.45 2.47 24.83
N ARG A 31 -12.38 1.84 25.29
CA ARG A 31 -12.25 1.43 26.70
C ARG A 31 -12.21 2.65 27.59
N ALA A 32 -13.01 2.65 28.66
CA ALA A 32 -13.19 3.80 29.53
C ALA A 32 -11.88 4.26 30.17
N ARG A 33 -10.95 3.35 30.49
CA ARG A 33 -9.64 3.70 31.08
C ARG A 33 -8.67 4.38 30.10
N CYS A 34 -8.99 4.43 28.81
CA CYS A 34 -8.17 5.13 27.83
C CYS A 34 -8.35 6.65 27.85
N LEU A 35 -9.55 7.13 28.19
CA LEU A 35 -9.91 8.55 28.13
C LEU A 35 -9.23 9.42 29.20
N PRO A 36 -9.13 9.01 30.48
CA PRO A 36 -8.59 9.88 31.52
C PRO A 36 -7.07 10.05 31.47
N ARG A 37 -6.34 9.27 30.66
CA ARG A 37 -4.87 9.29 30.65
C ARG A 37 -4.33 10.66 30.22
N ASP A 38 -5.00 11.27 29.25
CA ASP A 38 -4.63 12.56 28.65
C ASP A 38 -5.55 13.70 29.12
N GLY A 39 -6.13 13.58 30.32
CA GLY A 39 -6.94 14.65 30.90
C GLY A 39 -8.34 14.79 30.29
N LEU A 40 -8.91 13.68 29.80
CA LEU A 40 -10.18 13.66 29.05
C LEU A 40 -10.10 14.46 27.74
N ASP A 41 -8.94 14.41 27.10
CA ASP A 41 -8.74 14.93 25.74
C ASP A 41 -9.25 13.91 24.72
N GLU A 42 -10.37 14.22 24.09
CA GLU A 42 -11.09 13.31 23.19
C GLU A 42 -10.88 13.71 21.74
N HIS A 43 -10.72 12.72 20.88
CA HIS A 43 -10.55 12.90 19.46
C HIS A 43 -11.64 12.17 18.69
N PHE A 44 -12.34 12.94 17.86
CA PHE A 44 -13.39 12.48 16.96
C PHE A 44 -12.88 12.61 15.53
N VAL A 45 -12.74 11.50 14.81
CA VAL A 45 -12.45 11.51 13.38
C VAL A 45 -13.67 11.00 12.65
N ILE A 46 -14.38 11.91 11.97
CA ILE A 46 -15.60 11.60 11.25
C ILE A 46 -15.24 11.44 9.78
N HIS A 47 -15.54 10.27 9.22
CA HIS A 47 -15.37 9.97 7.81
C HIS A 47 -16.72 10.16 7.11
N MET A 48 -16.74 11.07 6.15
CA MET A 48 -17.96 11.45 5.44
C MET A 48 -17.81 11.37 3.93
N GLU A 49 -18.92 11.14 3.26
CA GLU A 49 -19.07 11.20 1.81
C GLU A 49 -20.36 11.96 1.48
N GLY A 50 -20.22 13.13 0.85
CA GLY A 50 -21.34 14.05 0.64
C GLY A 50 -21.98 14.48 1.96
N ALA A 51 -23.22 14.06 2.20
CA ALA A 51 -23.96 14.33 3.44
C ALA A 51 -24.07 13.14 4.39
N ASN A 52 -23.45 12.02 4.04
CA ASN A 52 -23.54 10.77 4.78
C ASN A 52 -22.25 10.51 5.56
N ILE A 53 -22.40 10.08 6.81
CA ILE A 53 -21.32 9.70 7.70
C ILE A 53 -21.14 8.19 7.56
N LEU A 54 -19.96 7.79 7.12
CA LEU A 54 -19.63 6.38 6.85
C LEU A 54 -19.03 5.71 8.09
N ALA A 55 -18.16 6.42 8.79
CA ALA A 55 -17.48 5.91 9.98
C ALA A 55 -17.16 7.04 10.96
N VAL A 56 -17.11 6.72 12.25
CA VAL A 56 -16.55 7.59 13.28
C VAL A 56 -15.47 6.82 14.03
N SER A 57 -14.31 7.44 14.20
CA SER A 57 -13.28 6.97 15.10
C SER A 57 -13.28 7.84 16.34
N TYR A 58 -13.34 7.23 17.51
CA TYR A 58 -13.40 7.94 18.78
C TYR A 58 -12.41 7.34 19.77
N GLY A 59 -11.63 8.20 20.42
CA GLY A 59 -10.62 7.82 21.40
C GLY A 59 -9.86 9.02 21.97
N SER A 60 -8.72 8.76 22.61
CA SER A 60 -7.76 9.79 23.07
C SER A 60 -6.55 9.82 22.13
N LEU A 61 -5.79 10.93 22.11
CA LEU A 61 -4.50 10.98 21.44
C LEU A 61 -3.46 10.17 22.20
N GLY A 62 -3.31 8.91 21.84
CA GLY A 62 -2.24 8.09 22.37
C GLY A 62 -2.53 6.61 22.30
N ALA A 63 -1.48 5.82 22.45
CA ALA A 63 -1.61 4.38 22.54
C ALA A 63 -2.25 3.98 23.88
N CYS A 64 -3.41 3.33 23.81
CA CYS A 64 -4.05 2.73 24.97
C CYS A 64 -3.71 1.24 25.08
N GLN A 65 -2.47 0.95 25.45
CA GLN A 65 -1.98 -0.42 25.57
C GLN A 65 -2.43 -1.07 26.88
N TYR A 66 -2.61 -2.39 26.84
CA TYR A 66 -2.82 -3.21 28.03
C TYR A 66 -1.48 -3.43 28.77
N PRO A 67 -1.41 -3.36 30.11
CA PRO A 67 -2.51 -3.20 31.07
C PRO A 67 -2.96 -1.74 31.26
N ARG A 68 -4.29 -1.52 31.25
CA ARG A 68 -4.89 -0.20 31.42
C ARG A 68 -5.07 0.14 32.89
N GLN A 69 -4.30 1.12 33.37
CA GLN A 69 -4.35 1.57 34.76
C GLN A 69 -5.63 2.37 35.04
N PHE A 70 -6.18 2.19 36.25
CA PHE A 70 -7.28 3.01 36.74
C PHE A 70 -6.70 4.35 37.22
N LYS A 71 -7.05 5.43 36.52
CA LYS A 71 -6.67 6.80 36.87
C LYS A 71 -7.90 7.67 36.80
N LEU A 72 -8.14 8.45 37.85
CA LEU A 72 -9.18 9.47 37.86
C LEU A 72 -8.65 10.75 37.22
N PRO A 73 -9.46 11.44 36.40
CA PRO A 73 -9.06 12.71 35.83
C PRO A 73 -9.02 13.79 36.92
N ALA A 74 -8.04 14.70 36.84
CA ALA A 74 -7.93 15.81 37.78
C ALA A 74 -9.07 16.83 37.61
N LYS A 75 -9.60 16.95 36.39
CA LYS A 75 -10.73 17.81 36.04
C LYS A 75 -11.74 16.99 35.25
N TRP A 76 -13.01 17.10 35.64
CA TRP A 76 -14.13 16.47 34.93
C TRP A 76 -14.65 17.36 33.80
N SER A 77 -13.79 17.69 32.86
CA SER A 77 -14.16 18.43 31.64
C SER A 77 -13.55 17.74 30.44
N PHE A 78 -14.36 17.49 29.42
CA PHE A 78 -13.89 16.95 28.15
C PHE A 78 -13.32 18.08 27.30
N ASN A 79 -12.15 17.84 26.72
CA ASN A 79 -11.59 18.67 25.66
C ASN A 79 -11.72 17.89 24.35
N SER A 80 -12.73 18.20 23.54
CA SER A 80 -13.06 17.40 22.37
C SER A 80 -12.54 18.05 21.09
N HIS A 81 -11.60 17.39 20.43
CA HIS A 81 -11.09 17.76 19.12
C HIS A 81 -11.77 16.94 18.03
N THR A 82 -12.36 17.62 17.04
CA THR A 82 -13.09 16.96 15.95
C THR A 82 -12.40 17.24 14.61
N ILE A 83 -12.14 16.18 13.86
CA ILE A 83 -11.56 16.21 12.50
C ILE A 83 -12.55 15.56 11.56
N LEU A 84 -12.83 16.25 10.45
CA LEU A 84 -13.72 15.79 9.41
C LEU A 84 -12.90 15.38 8.18
N LYS A 85 -13.07 14.14 7.73
CA LYS A 85 -12.41 13.61 6.53
C LYS A 85 -13.46 13.37 5.45
N CYS A 86 -13.46 14.20 4.43
CA CYS A 86 -14.33 14.05 3.26
C CYS A 86 -13.62 13.28 2.16
N SER A 87 -14.31 12.31 1.55
CA SER A 87 -13.79 11.53 0.41
C SER A 87 -13.41 12.41 -0.79
N GLU A 88 -14.11 13.52 -1.03
CA GLU A 88 -13.81 14.45 -2.13
C GLU A 88 -12.47 15.17 -1.99
N GLN A 89 -11.99 15.34 -0.76
CA GLN A 89 -10.71 15.98 -0.47
C GLN A 89 -9.54 14.99 -0.52
N ALA A 90 -9.80 13.69 -0.73
CA ALA A 90 -8.76 12.71 -0.93
C ALA A 90 -8.04 13.00 -2.26
N PRO A 91 -6.70 13.06 -2.29
CA PRO A 91 -5.94 13.24 -3.52
C PRO A 91 -6.33 12.14 -4.49
N ARG A 92 -7.11 12.48 -5.52
CA ARG A 92 -7.34 11.57 -6.63
C ARG A 92 -6.01 11.43 -7.33
N THR A 93 -5.60 10.18 -7.59
CA THR A 93 -4.46 9.92 -8.48
C THR A 93 -4.65 10.81 -9.69
N PRO A 94 -3.64 11.60 -10.11
CA PRO A 94 -3.76 12.32 -11.36
C PRO A 94 -4.17 11.29 -12.39
N ILE A 95 -5.35 11.49 -12.97
CA ILE A 95 -5.80 10.75 -14.14
C ILE A 95 -4.64 10.91 -15.10
N PHE A 96 -3.91 9.83 -15.35
CA PHE A 96 -2.78 9.84 -16.26
C PHE A 96 -3.34 10.24 -17.60
N THR A 97 -3.22 11.53 -17.90
CA THR A 97 -3.62 12.13 -19.14
C THR A 97 -2.72 11.52 -20.21
N GLU A 98 -3.28 10.58 -20.96
CA GLU A 98 -2.86 10.28 -22.34
C GLU A 98 -2.92 11.54 -23.25
N GLU A 99 -3.32 12.70 -22.70
CA GLU A 99 -3.32 14.04 -23.29
C GLU A 99 -1.92 14.65 -23.53
N ILE A 100 -0.82 14.07 -23.00
CA ILE A 100 0.55 14.52 -23.38
C ILE A 100 0.95 14.05 -24.79
N LEU A 101 0.15 13.18 -25.44
CA LEU A 101 0.30 12.85 -26.86
C LEU A 101 -0.86 13.36 -27.73
N GLY A 102 -1.74 14.21 -27.19
CA GLY A 102 -3.08 14.47 -27.75
C GLY A 102 -3.45 15.91 -28.12
N GLY A 103 -2.50 16.85 -28.16
CA GLY A 103 -2.71 18.20 -28.69
C GLY A 103 -1.35 18.84 -28.95
N GLU A 104 -1.03 19.40 -30.12
CA GLU A 104 -1.82 20.01 -31.16
C GLU A 104 -1.23 19.64 -32.52
N ASN A 105 -2.06 19.18 -33.47
CA ASN A 105 -1.93 19.43 -34.91
C ASN A 105 -3.23 18.95 -35.55
N ALA A 106 -4.15 19.89 -35.72
CA ALA A 106 -5.16 19.77 -36.75
C ALA A 106 -4.47 19.70 -38.11
N ASP A 107 -5.00 18.83 -38.97
CA ASP A 107 -4.63 18.59 -40.36
C ASP A 107 -3.38 17.75 -40.62
N GLY A 108 -3.59 16.56 -41.20
CA GLY A 108 -2.57 15.84 -41.95
C GLY A 108 -2.42 14.38 -41.56
N GLU A 109 -3.23 13.55 -42.22
CA GLU A 109 -2.93 12.15 -42.57
C GLU A 109 -2.65 11.15 -41.44
N VAL A 110 -3.40 10.05 -41.45
CA VAL A 110 -3.12 8.87 -40.64
C VAL A 110 -1.77 8.30 -41.10
N GLU A 111 -0.67 8.80 -40.55
CA GLU A 111 0.63 8.16 -40.70
C GLU A 111 0.56 6.81 -39.98
N PRO A 112 0.76 5.68 -40.69
CA PRO A 112 0.80 4.38 -40.05
C PRO A 112 1.91 4.39 -38.98
N PRO A 113 1.72 3.66 -37.86
CA PRO A 113 2.68 3.67 -36.76
C PRO A 113 4.08 3.36 -37.30
N PRO A 114 5.12 4.11 -36.89
CA PRO A 114 6.46 3.98 -37.45
C PRO A 114 6.88 2.53 -37.38
N GLU A 115 7.12 1.92 -38.55
CA GLU A 115 7.53 0.52 -38.64
C GLU A 115 8.80 0.36 -37.82
N ARG A 116 8.69 -0.26 -36.64
CA ARG A 116 9.81 -0.38 -35.72
C ARG A 116 10.92 -1.13 -36.45
N SER A 117 12.05 -0.44 -36.65
CA SER A 117 13.24 -0.91 -37.36
C SER A 117 13.52 -2.38 -37.08
N PHE A 118 13.88 -3.14 -38.11
CA PHE A 118 14.09 -4.60 -38.07
C PHE A 118 14.97 -5.07 -36.89
N TRP A 119 15.90 -4.25 -36.41
CA TRP A 119 16.63 -4.53 -35.18
C TRP A 119 15.73 -4.68 -33.95
N ALA A 120 14.77 -3.79 -33.75
CA ALA A 120 13.85 -3.82 -32.61
C ALA A 120 12.90 -5.04 -32.63
N LYS A 121 12.59 -5.58 -33.81
CA LYS A 121 11.76 -6.77 -33.96
C LYS A 121 12.54 -8.08 -33.81
N TYR A 122 13.80 -8.11 -34.25
CA TYR A 122 14.56 -9.34 -34.36
C TYR A 122 15.73 -9.49 -33.37
N TRP A 123 16.10 -8.45 -32.59
CA TRP A 123 17.23 -8.54 -31.64
C TRP A 123 17.09 -9.66 -30.60
N MET A 124 15.88 -9.92 -30.10
CA MET A 124 15.59 -11.01 -29.17
C MET A 124 15.90 -12.38 -29.77
N TYR A 125 15.87 -12.53 -31.10
CA TYR A 125 16.21 -13.78 -31.79
C TYR A 125 17.68 -13.83 -32.21
N LEU A 126 18.29 -12.68 -32.54
CA LEU A 126 19.71 -12.60 -32.91
C LEU A 126 20.64 -12.95 -31.74
N ILE A 127 20.33 -12.50 -30.52
CA ILE A 127 21.13 -12.82 -29.32
C ILE A 127 21.18 -14.33 -29.04
N PRO A 128 20.05 -15.05 -28.87
CA PRO A 128 20.08 -16.49 -28.59
C PRO A 128 20.59 -17.31 -29.77
N LEU A 129 20.32 -16.92 -31.04
CA LEU A 129 20.89 -17.60 -32.20
C LEU A 129 22.43 -17.46 -32.24
N GLY A 130 22.94 -16.26 -31.94
CA GLY A 130 24.38 -16.00 -31.84
C GLY A 130 25.06 -16.84 -30.75
N LEU A 131 24.43 -17.01 -29.59
CA LEU A 131 24.95 -17.84 -28.51
C LEU A 131 24.99 -19.33 -28.86
N VAL A 132 23.95 -19.84 -29.54
CA VAL A 132 23.91 -21.25 -29.99
C VAL A 132 25.02 -21.52 -31.01
N VAL A 133 25.20 -20.63 -31.99
CA VAL A 133 26.27 -20.76 -32.99
C VAL A 133 27.64 -20.64 -32.34
N MET A 134 27.84 -19.68 -31.42
CA MET A 134 29.11 -19.54 -30.71
C MET A 134 29.42 -20.81 -29.92
N ASN A 135 28.45 -21.36 -29.19
CA ASN A 135 28.66 -22.57 -28.39
C ASN A 135 28.87 -23.80 -29.28
N ALA A 136 28.22 -23.88 -30.44
CA ALA A 136 28.43 -24.97 -31.41
C ALA A 136 29.80 -24.86 -32.11
N VAL A 137 30.25 -23.66 -32.48
CA VAL A 137 31.58 -23.43 -33.06
C VAL A 137 32.65 -23.69 -32.00
N THR A 138 32.47 -23.22 -30.76
CA THR A 138 33.37 -23.52 -29.65
C THR A 138 33.40 -25.01 -29.33
N GLN A 139 32.28 -25.73 -29.41
CA GLN A 139 32.28 -27.20 -29.31
C GLN A 139 32.99 -27.86 -30.50
N ALA A 140 32.80 -27.37 -31.72
CA ALA A 140 33.46 -27.92 -32.91
C ALA A 140 34.98 -27.68 -32.91
N THR A 141 35.45 -26.52 -32.44
CA THR A 141 36.87 -26.22 -32.32
C THR A 141 37.52 -26.94 -31.14
N ASN A 142 36.81 -27.13 -30.02
CA ASN A 142 37.33 -27.93 -28.89
C ASN A 142 37.27 -29.46 -29.16
N MET A 143 36.35 -29.95 -29.99
CA MET A 143 36.34 -31.36 -30.43
C MET A 143 37.43 -31.70 -31.46
N ALA A 144 38.03 -30.70 -32.12
CA ALA A 144 39.16 -30.91 -33.01
C ALA A 144 40.49 -31.13 -32.26
N GLU A 145 40.57 -30.82 -30.96
CA GLU A 145 41.84 -30.84 -30.20
C GLU A 145 41.92 -31.90 -29.08
N GLU A 146 40.85 -32.65 -28.77
CA GLU A 146 40.88 -33.70 -27.72
C GLU A 146 40.59 -35.13 -28.24
N GLN A 147 41.28 -35.53 -29.32
CA GLN A 147 41.56 -36.95 -29.58
C GLN A 147 42.70 -37.52 -28.71
N THR A 148 43.18 -36.77 -27.72
CA THR A 148 44.23 -37.23 -26.79
C THR A 148 44.02 -36.70 -25.37
N GLY A 149 43.27 -37.47 -24.58
CA GLY A 149 43.64 -37.71 -23.18
C GLY A 149 42.81 -37.06 -22.08
N GLY A 150 41.91 -37.85 -21.48
CA GLY A 150 41.97 -38.08 -20.04
C GLY A 150 41.13 -37.20 -19.10
N GLN A 151 39.90 -37.66 -18.84
CA GLN A 151 39.43 -38.09 -17.51
C GLN A 151 38.91 -37.07 -16.45
N ALA A 152 37.72 -37.45 -15.94
CA ALA A 152 37.09 -37.21 -14.62
C ALA A 152 36.65 -35.75 -14.34
N GLY A 153 35.37 -35.47 -14.07
CA GLY A 153 34.47 -36.05 -13.07
C GLY A 153 33.99 -34.85 -12.22
N GLY A 154 32.71 -34.48 -12.18
CA GLY A 154 31.70 -35.18 -11.41
C GLY A 154 31.37 -34.40 -10.12
N SER A 155 30.14 -33.89 -10.05
CA SER A 155 29.33 -33.69 -8.83
C SER A 155 29.51 -32.42 -7.98
N GLN A 156 28.34 -31.84 -7.69
CA GLN A 156 28.04 -30.81 -6.70
C GLN A 156 28.46 -31.22 -5.28
N VAL A 157 28.61 -30.25 -4.37
CA VAL A 157 27.87 -30.12 -3.07
C VAL A 157 28.53 -29.09 -2.14
N GLN A 158 27.77 -28.02 -1.86
CA GLN A 158 27.47 -27.38 -0.57
C GLN A 158 28.54 -26.66 0.30
N GLN A 159 28.18 -25.40 0.57
CA GLN A 159 28.64 -24.46 1.60
C GLN A 159 29.02 -25.04 2.97
N SER A 160 30.09 -24.51 3.56
CA SER A 160 30.09 -23.67 4.79
C SER A 160 31.35 -23.93 5.65
N ALA A 161 32.16 -22.88 5.89
CA ALA A 161 33.19 -22.90 6.92
C ALA A 161 33.24 -21.56 7.66
N ARG A 162 32.79 -21.65 8.92
CA ARG A 162 32.74 -20.63 9.97
C ARG A 162 34.05 -20.71 10.77
N ARG A 163 34.59 -19.53 11.11
CA ARG A 163 35.45 -19.16 12.25
C ARG A 163 36.34 -20.24 12.89
N ARG A 164 37.64 -19.92 12.99
CA ARG A 164 38.37 -19.94 14.26
C ARG A 164 39.05 -18.59 14.45
#